data_AF-A0A8K0ESI6-F1
#
_entry.id   AF-A0A8K0ESI6-F1
#
_cell.length_a   1.000
_cell.length_b   1.000
_cell.length_c   1.000
_cell.angle_alpha   90.00
_cell.angle_beta   90.00
_cell.angle_gamma   90.00
#
_symmetry.space_group_name_H-M   'P 1'
#
loop_
_entity.id
_entity.type
_entity.pdbx_description
1 polymer ?
#
loop_
_entity_poly.entity_id
_entity_poly.type
_entity_poly.pdbx_seq_one_letter_code
_entity_poly.pdbx_strand_id
1 'polypeptide(L)'
;MSNPPFQGAYTGRVLTQQEVVTHIGQLSGEAVCGQWASLSLELLYFTNDDEERYSIQAHPVLLRNLTVQAADPPLGYPVYSSLPTGVPIL
;
A
#
# COMPACT_ATOMS: atom_id res chain seq x y z
N MET A 1 -4.65 -20.34 -64.52
CA MET A 1 -4.60 -19.16 -63.63
C MET A 1 -4.79 -19.64 -62.20
N SER A 2 -3.70 -19.75 -61.44
CA SER A 2 -3.70 -20.16 -60.03
C SER A 2 -3.79 -18.92 -59.14
N ASN A 3 -4.88 -18.77 -58.38
CA ASN A 3 -5.02 -17.70 -57.40
C ASN A 3 -4.01 -17.90 -56.25
N PRO A 4 -3.32 -16.85 -55.77
CA PRO A 4 -2.42 -16.99 -54.63
C PRO A 4 -3.25 -17.23 -53.34
N PRO A 5 -2.84 -18.16 -52.45
CA PRO A 5 -3.63 -18.61 -51.30
C PRO A 5 -3.76 -17.59 -50.15
N PHE A 6 -3.37 -16.34 -50.34
CA PHE A 6 -3.25 -15.35 -49.25
C PHE A 6 -4.13 -14.11 -49.40
N GLN A 7 -5.02 -14.06 -50.39
CA GLN A 7 -5.90 -12.92 -50.61
C GLN A 7 -7.11 -12.96 -49.65
N GLY A 8 -6.91 -12.50 -48.41
CA GLY A 8 -8.00 -12.37 -47.42
C GLY A 8 -7.62 -12.54 -45.94
N ALA A 9 -6.36 -12.80 -45.61
CA ALA A 9 -5.95 -13.00 -44.22
C ALA A 9 -5.78 -11.65 -43.50
N TYR A 10 -6.79 -11.24 -42.72
CA TYR A 10 -6.69 -10.15 -41.75
C TYR A 10 -6.16 -10.69 -40.42
N THR A 11 -5.05 -10.14 -39.93
CA THR A 11 -4.50 -10.48 -38.61
C THR A 11 -4.87 -9.38 -37.62
N GLY A 12 -5.81 -9.66 -36.72
CA GLY A 12 -6.17 -8.76 -35.62
C GLY A 12 -5.49 -9.19 -34.32
N ARG A 13 -4.80 -8.27 -33.64
CA ARG A 13 -4.30 -8.50 -32.27
C ARG A 13 -5.19 -7.72 -31.31
N VAL A 14 -5.93 -8.43 -30.47
CA VAL A 14 -6.71 -7.84 -29.38
C VAL A 14 -5.81 -7.78 -28.16
N LEU A 15 -5.60 -6.57 -27.63
CA LEU A 15 -4.90 -6.36 -26.37
C LEU A 15 -5.94 -6.17 -25.28
N THR A 16 -5.66 -6.74 -24.11
CA THR A 16 -6.46 -6.55 -22.90
C THR A 16 -5.63 -5.81 -21.87
N GLN A 17 -6.27 -4.88 -21.15
CA GLN A 17 -5.62 -4.21 -20.03
C GLN A 17 -5.34 -5.25 -18.94
N GLN A 18 -4.11 -5.22 -18.42
CA GLN A 18 -3.72 -6.04 -17.29
C GLN A 18 -3.26 -5.13 -16.15
N GLU A 19 -3.55 -5.56 -14.94
CA GLU A 19 -2.95 -4.97 -13.75
C GLU A 19 -1.49 -5.43 -13.68
N VAL A 20 -0.57 -4.48 -13.63
CA VAL A 20 0.87 -4.74 -13.60
C VAL A 20 1.47 -4.05 -12.39
N VAL A 21 2.11 -4.84 -11.52
CA VAL A 21 2.88 -4.31 -10.40
C VAL A 21 4.04 -3.48 -10.95
N THR A 22 4.04 -2.19 -10.65
CA THR A 22 5.05 -1.25 -11.13
C THR A 22 5.67 -0.52 -9.94
N HIS A 23 6.99 -0.36 -9.96
CA HIS A 23 7.69 0.44 -8.95
C HIS A 23 7.41 1.93 -9.16
N ILE A 24 6.73 2.56 -8.21
CA ILE A 24 6.37 3.98 -8.27
C ILE A 24 7.49 4.86 -7.71
N GLY A 25 8.22 4.40 -6.70
CA GLY A 25 9.27 5.16 -6.04
C GLY A 25 9.68 4.57 -4.68
N GLN A 26 10.65 5.22 -4.04
CA GLN A 26 11.15 4.87 -2.72
C GLN A 26 11.01 6.05 -1.77
N LEU A 27 10.68 5.77 -0.51
CA LEU A 27 10.65 6.75 0.56
C LEU A 27 11.94 6.69 1.38
N SER A 28 12.40 7.84 1.90
CA SER A 28 13.47 7.88 2.89
C SER A 28 12.95 7.32 4.22
N GLY A 29 13.75 6.43 4.83
CA GLY A 29 13.41 5.85 6.12
C GLY A 29 13.31 6.89 7.22
N GLU A 30 14.19 7.91 7.18
CA GLU A 30 14.21 9.02 8.14
C GLU A 30 12.95 9.88 8.02
N ALA A 31 12.48 10.14 6.79
CA ALA A 31 11.23 10.85 6.58
C ALA A 31 10.04 10.08 7.16
N VAL A 32 10.01 8.76 6.98
CA VAL A 32 8.98 7.88 7.55
C VAL A 32 9.04 7.88 9.09
N CYS A 33 10.23 7.70 9.67
CA CYS A 33 10.44 7.79 11.12
C CYS A 33 10.04 9.16 11.68
N GLY A 34 10.30 10.25 10.94
CA GLY A 34 9.88 11.59 11.32
C GLY A 34 8.36 11.75 11.39
N GLN A 35 7.63 11.15 10.44
CA GLN A 35 6.16 11.15 10.49
C GLN A 35 5.63 10.38 11.71
N TRP A 36 6.24 9.22 12.02
CA TRP A 36 5.87 8.45 13.21
C TRP A 36 6.17 9.22 14.49
N ALA A 37 7.35 9.84 14.60
CA ALA A 37 7.72 10.65 15.76
C ALA A 37 6.75 11.83 15.97
N SER A 38 6.36 12.52 14.90
CA SER A 38 5.38 13.61 14.97
C SER A 38 4.01 13.12 15.44
N LEU A 39 3.57 11.95 14.98
CA LEU A 39 2.30 11.34 15.39
C LEU A 39 2.33 10.89 16.86
N SER A 40 3.42 10.26 17.30
CA SER A 40 3.64 9.91 18.71
C SER A 40 3.60 11.15 19.61
N LEU A 41 4.22 12.25 19.18
CA LEU A 41 4.20 13.50 19.94
C LEU A 41 2.77 14.04 20.10
N GLU A 42 2.03 14.07 18.99
CA GLU A 42 0.64 14.54 18.98
C GLU A 42 -0.28 13.71 19.90
N LEU A 43 -0.22 12.39 19.79
CA LEU A 43 -1.11 11.49 20.52
C LEU A 43 -0.73 11.35 21.99
N LEU A 44 0.56 11.15 22.29
CA LEU A 44 1.00 10.79 23.64
C LEU A 44 1.33 11.99 24.51
N TYR A 45 1.81 13.09 23.92
CA TYR A 45 2.33 14.22 24.69
C TYR A 45 1.47 15.47 24.57
N PHE A 46 0.88 15.72 23.39
CA PHE A 46 -0.09 16.81 23.23
C PHE A 46 -1.52 16.39 23.57
N THR A 47 -1.71 15.13 23.94
CA THR A 47 -2.99 14.57 24.42
C THR A 47 -4.14 14.97 23.51
N ASN A 48 -3.93 14.84 22.20
CA ASN A 48 -4.93 15.22 21.23
C ASN A 48 -6.17 14.32 21.38
N ASP A 49 -7.28 14.92 21.81
CA ASP A 49 -8.56 14.26 22.12
C ASP A 49 -9.64 14.51 21.06
N ASP A 50 -9.23 15.05 19.90
CA ASP A 50 -10.14 15.43 18.82
C ASP A 50 -10.82 14.20 18.20
N GLU A 51 -12.10 14.02 18.54
CA GLU A 51 -12.94 12.91 18.12
C GLU A 51 -13.15 12.86 16.59
N GLU A 52 -13.06 13.99 15.88
CA GLU A 52 -13.23 14.05 14.43
C GLU A 52 -12.00 13.49 13.67
N ARG A 53 -10.85 13.36 14.33
CA ARG A 53 -9.59 12.90 13.70
C ARG A 53 -9.60 11.46 13.23
N TYR A 54 -10.52 10.63 13.72
CA TYR A 54 -10.62 9.26 13.26
C TYR A 54 -10.81 9.18 11.74
N SER A 55 -11.62 10.09 11.18
CA SER A 55 -11.85 10.17 9.73
C SER A 55 -10.56 10.45 8.94
N ILE A 56 -9.68 11.29 9.48
CA ILE A 56 -8.41 11.66 8.87
C ILE A 56 -7.38 10.55 9.05
N GLN A 57 -7.34 9.87 10.20
CA GLN A 57 -6.44 8.75 10.47
C GLN A 57 -6.82 7.48 9.70
N ALA A 58 -8.12 7.31 9.38
CA ALA A 58 -8.62 6.22 8.55
C ALA A 58 -8.47 6.49 7.04
N HIS A 59 -8.03 7.68 6.63
CA HIS A 59 -7.95 8.02 5.20
C HIS A 59 -6.85 7.19 4.49
N PRO A 60 -7.19 6.39 3.47
CA PRO A 60 -6.30 5.33 2.97
C PRO A 60 -5.12 5.84 2.15
N VAL A 61 -5.15 7.07 1.65
CA VAL A 61 -4.10 7.60 0.75
C VAL A 61 -3.19 8.64 1.40
N LEU A 62 -3.38 8.97 2.68
CA LEU A 62 -2.45 9.87 3.37
C LEU A 62 -1.14 9.13 3.64
N LEU A 63 -0.02 9.70 3.19
CA LEU A 63 1.31 9.07 3.28
C LEU A 63 1.64 8.57 4.69
N ARG A 64 1.35 9.37 5.72
CA ARG A 64 1.57 8.97 7.12
C ARG A 64 0.73 7.76 7.55
N ASN A 65 -0.50 7.63 7.04
CA ASN A 65 -1.40 6.52 7.35
C ASN A 65 -1.00 5.26 6.57
N LEU A 66 -0.43 5.43 5.38
CA LEU A 66 0.14 4.32 4.61
C LEU A 66 1.35 3.71 5.31
N THR A 67 2.16 4.53 5.98
CA THR A 67 3.40 4.07 6.62
C THR A 67 3.22 3.68 8.08
N VAL A 68 2.17 4.14 8.78
CA VAL A 68 1.97 3.83 10.20
C VAL A 68 1.81 2.33 10.49
N GLN A 69 1.31 1.55 9.52
CA GLN A 69 1.15 0.10 9.67
C GLN A 69 2.49 -0.64 9.86
N ALA A 70 3.58 -0.05 9.35
CA ALA A 70 4.93 -0.58 9.46
C ALA A 70 5.67 -0.08 10.71
N ALA A 71 5.07 0.81 11.50
CA ALA A 71 5.65 1.24 12.76
C ALA A 71 5.55 0.12 13.80
N ASP A 72 6.46 0.11 14.78
CA ASP A 72 6.29 -0.71 15.96
C ASP A 72 5.12 -0.18 16.83
N PRO A 73 4.52 -1.03 17.69
CA PRO A 73 3.64 -0.58 18.75
C PRO A 73 4.33 0.51 19.60
N PRO A 74 3.62 1.56 20.07
CA PRO A 74 2.15 1.68 20.15
C PRO A 74 1.47 2.32 18.93
N LEU A 75 2.22 2.76 17.90
CA LEU A 75 1.65 3.42 16.73
C LEU A 75 1.16 2.42 15.68
N GLY A 76 1.96 1.39 15.39
CA GLY A 76 1.61 0.40 14.39
C GLY A 76 0.74 -0.73 14.93
N TYR A 77 0.25 -1.57 14.03
CA TYR A 77 -0.66 -2.65 14.40
C TYR A 77 0.13 -3.87 14.93
N PRO A 78 -0.23 -4.40 16.11
CA PRO A 78 0.43 -5.58 16.69
C PRO A 78 0.46 -6.81 15.78
N VAL A 79 -0.53 -6.96 14.90
CA VAL A 79 -0.61 -8.08 13.94
C VAL A 79 0.59 -8.11 12.99
N TYR A 80 1.14 -6.95 12.62
CA TYR A 80 2.27 -6.86 11.69
C TYR A 80 3.64 -6.89 12.38
N SER A 81 3.69 -6.75 13.71
CA SER A 81 4.90 -6.89 14.53
C SER A 81 5.00 -8.25 15.23
N SER A 82 3.91 -9.04 15.23
CA SER A 82 3.91 -10.38 15.81
C SER A 82 4.68 -11.40 14.95
N LEU A 83 5.39 -12.33 15.61
CA LEU A 83 5.94 -13.50 14.94
C LEU A 83 4.81 -14.27 14.24
N PRO A 84 5.05 -14.90 13.07
CA PRO A 84 4.04 -15.72 12.42
C PRO A 84 3.50 -16.76 13.40
N THR A 85 2.24 -16.60 13.79
CA THR A 85 1.56 -17.60 14.61
C THR A 85 1.38 -18.83 13.73
N GLY A 86 2.26 -19.82 13.89
CA GLY A 86 2.17 -21.08 13.15
C GLY A 86 0.79 -21.68 13.37
N VAL A 87 -0.01 -21.76 12.31
CA VAL A 87 -1.28 -22.49 12.35
C VAL A 87 -0.91 -23.97 12.50
N PRO A 88 -1.30 -24.65 13.59
CA PRO A 88 -1.04 -26.07 13.69
C PRO A 88 -1.81 -26.76 12.57
N ILE A 89 -1.06 -27.41 11.68
CA ILE A 89 -1.60 -28.25 10.63
C ILE A 89 -2.11 -29.51 11.33
N LEU A 90 -3.43 -29.71 11.36
CA LEU A 90 -4.08 -30.93 11.84
C LEU A 90 -4.11 -31.99 10.73
#